data_AF-A0A7Y2L3C9-F1
#
_entry.id   AF-A0A7Y2L3C9-F1
#
_cell.length_a   1.000
_cell.length_b   1.000
_cell.length_c   1.000
_cell.angle_alpha   90.00
_cell.angle_beta   90.00
_cell.angle_gamma   90.00
#
_symmetry.space_group_name_H-M   'P 1'
#
loop_
_entity.id
_entity.type
_entity.pdbx_description
1 polymer ?
#
loop_
_entity_poly.entity_id
_entity_poly.type
_entity_poly.pdbx_seq_one_letter_code
_entity_poly.pdbx_strand_id
1 'polypeptide(L)'
;LVAQLRDQFAPGQWAACAGRLDIAAQWMDEAAVSTIHSWCQRMLREHAFDSGSLFTQTLETDHSDLLGEVLRDYWRLFCYPMHGDALNWVRANWSGPAALLPRVRALFGSSRAPENVEQTPASMIQACLLERRQALAQLKTPWLQWAQQLREICLQAVAAKAVDGRKMQARYFEPWFEKLSAWAADESLEQLDLGTGFTRLTPDGFAEAWKGEPPQHPALDAMHGLKAALDALPTPDAAVLEHAAYWVSKRFEEEKRRRAEMGFDDMLLRLDAALQAD
;
A
#
# COMPACT_ATOMS: atom_id res chain seq x y z
N LEU A 1 4.43 -27.06 47.91
CA LEU A 1 3.40 -26.01 47.89
C LEU A 1 2.32 -26.20 48.96
N VAL A 2 1.47 -27.24 48.92
CA VAL A 2 0.35 -27.42 49.89
C VAL A 2 0.83 -27.57 51.33
N ALA A 3 1.89 -28.36 51.58
CA ALA A 3 2.48 -28.49 52.92
C ALA A 3 3.03 -27.15 53.46
N GLN A 4 3.68 -26.36 52.59
CA GLN A 4 4.21 -25.04 52.94
C GLN A 4 3.11 -24.01 53.21
N LEU A 5 1.98 -24.08 52.48
CA LEU A 5 0.82 -23.23 52.73
C LEU A 5 0.10 -23.62 54.03
N ARG A 6 -0.01 -24.91 54.33
CA ARG A 6 -0.60 -25.40 55.58
C ARG A 6 0.12 -24.87 56.81
N ASP A 7 1.45 -24.80 56.75
CA ASP A 7 2.28 -24.31 57.86
C ASP A 7 2.13 -22.79 58.11
N GLN A 8 1.44 -22.07 57.22
CA GLN A 8 1.06 -20.66 57.41
C GLN A 8 -0.25 -20.48 58.20
N PHE A 9 -0.98 -21.56 58.46
CA PHE A 9 -2.26 -21.54 59.19
C PHE A 9 -2.18 -22.36 60.48
N ALA A 10 -2.82 -21.90 61.55
CA ALA A 10 -2.84 -22.61 62.82
C ALA A 10 -3.54 -23.98 62.69
N PRO A 11 -3.10 -25.03 63.42
CA PRO A 11 -3.67 -26.38 63.30
C PRO A 11 -5.19 -26.47 63.47
N GLY A 12 -5.77 -25.64 64.34
CA GLY A 12 -7.23 -25.56 64.53
C GLY A 12 -8.01 -25.03 63.31
N GLN A 13 -7.35 -24.38 62.36
CA GLN A 13 -7.95 -23.84 61.14
C GLN A 13 -7.87 -24.81 59.95
N TRP A 14 -7.10 -25.89 60.06
CA TRP A 14 -6.83 -26.79 58.93
C TRP A 14 -8.09 -27.44 58.36
N ALA A 15 -9.04 -27.86 59.22
CA ALA A 15 -10.29 -28.44 58.77
C ALA A 15 -11.14 -27.45 57.95
N ALA A 16 -11.18 -26.19 58.38
CA ALA A 16 -11.87 -25.12 57.65
C ALA A 16 -11.18 -24.79 56.32
N CYS A 17 -9.85 -24.76 56.29
CA CYS A 17 -9.08 -24.58 55.06
C CYS A 17 -9.30 -25.74 54.07
N ALA A 18 -9.34 -26.98 54.56
CA ALA A 18 -9.61 -28.15 53.73
C ALA A 18 -11.01 -28.09 53.12
N GLY A 19 -12.04 -27.71 53.90
CA GLY A 19 -13.39 -27.51 53.38
C GLY A 19 -13.48 -26.40 52.33
N ARG A 20 -12.74 -25.29 52.52
CA ARG A 20 -12.67 -24.22 51.50
C ARG A 20 -12.02 -24.68 50.20
N LEU A 21 -10.98 -25.51 50.28
CA LEU A 21 -10.32 -26.07 49.10
C LEU A 21 -11.21 -27.10 48.38
N ASP A 22 -11.95 -27.92 49.13
CA ASP A 22 -12.88 -28.89 48.57
C ASP A 22 -14.05 -28.20 47.84
N ILE A 23 -14.64 -27.17 48.45
CA ILE A 23 -15.67 -26.34 47.80
C ILE A 23 -15.10 -25.66 46.54
N ALA A 24 -13.90 -25.11 46.61
CA ALA A 24 -13.26 -24.48 45.45
C ALA A 24 -12.97 -25.49 44.32
N ALA A 25 -12.58 -26.73 44.65
CA ALA A 25 -12.37 -27.79 43.68
C ALA A 25 -13.68 -28.26 43.04
N GLN A 26 -14.77 -28.33 43.81
CA GLN A 26 -16.11 -28.67 43.31
C GLN A 26 -16.68 -27.59 42.37
N TRP A 27 -16.29 -26.33 42.56
CA TRP A 27 -16.72 -25.19 41.71
C TRP A 27 -15.73 -24.86 40.59
N MET A 28 -14.74 -25.72 40.35
CA MET A 28 -13.69 -25.46 39.37
C MET A 28 -14.25 -25.32 37.94
N ASP A 29 -15.32 -26.04 37.60
CA ASP A 29 -15.98 -25.96 36.28
C ASP A 29 -16.72 -24.62 36.06
N GLU A 30 -17.07 -23.91 37.13
CA GLU A 30 -17.68 -22.57 37.09
C GLU A 30 -16.67 -21.44 37.32
N ALA A 31 -15.37 -21.77 37.44
CA ALA A 31 -14.34 -20.77 37.64
C ALA A 31 -14.34 -19.77 36.47
N ALA A 32 -14.26 -18.48 36.77
CA ALA A 32 -14.19 -17.39 35.78
C ALA A 32 -12.81 -17.31 35.11
N VAL A 33 -12.30 -18.44 34.63
CA VAL A 33 -11.05 -18.56 33.87
C VAL A 33 -11.44 -18.72 32.40
N SER A 34 -11.43 -17.61 31.69
CA SER A 34 -11.81 -17.53 30.29
C SER A 34 -10.73 -16.80 29.51
N THR A 35 -10.57 -17.15 28.23
CA THR A 35 -9.83 -16.28 27.30
C THR A 35 -10.62 -14.98 27.13
N ILE A 36 -9.93 -13.88 26.81
CA ILE A 36 -10.56 -12.57 26.62
C ILE A 36 -11.77 -12.62 25.68
N HIS A 37 -11.69 -13.42 24.60
CA HIS A 37 -12.78 -13.62 23.65
C HIS A 37 -13.97 -14.37 24.25
N SER A 38 -13.74 -15.48 24.97
CA SER A 38 -14.81 -16.23 25.64
C SER A 38 -15.48 -15.41 26.75
N TRP A 39 -14.74 -14.53 27.41
CA TRP A 39 -15.30 -13.57 28.36
C TRP A 39 -16.17 -12.51 27.67
N CYS A 40 -15.68 -11.88 26.59
CA CYS A 40 -16.45 -10.89 25.82
C CYS A 40 -17.74 -11.49 25.24
N GLN A 41 -17.66 -12.71 24.70
CA GLN A 41 -18.82 -13.44 24.18
C GLN A 41 -19.86 -13.70 25.27
N ARG A 42 -19.42 -14.09 26.48
CA ARG A 42 -20.30 -14.30 27.61
C ARG A 42 -20.98 -12.99 28.04
N MET A 43 -20.20 -11.91 28.21
CA MET A 43 -20.74 -10.60 28.60
C MET A 43 -21.75 -10.06 27.58
N LEU A 44 -21.46 -10.15 26.28
CA LEU A 44 -22.37 -9.72 25.21
C LEU A 44 -23.66 -10.56 25.15
N ARG A 45 -23.61 -11.84 25.52
CA ARG A 45 -24.80 -12.71 25.60
C ARG A 45 -25.63 -12.47 26.84
N GLU A 46 -25.00 -12.37 28.01
CA GLU A 46 -25.67 -12.17 29.30
C GLU A 46 -26.32 -10.79 29.39
N HIS A 47 -25.70 -9.77 28.79
CA HIS A 47 -26.21 -8.39 28.72
C HIS A 47 -26.69 -8.00 27.32
N ALA A 48 -27.27 -8.95 26.56
CA ALA A 48 -27.72 -8.71 25.18
C ALA A 48 -28.76 -7.58 25.05
N PHE A 49 -29.62 -7.41 26.07
CA PHE A 49 -30.61 -6.34 26.12
C PHE A 49 -29.97 -4.96 26.33
N ASP A 50 -29.02 -4.85 27.26
CA ASP A 50 -28.35 -3.58 27.58
C ASP A 50 -27.35 -3.18 26.48
N SER A 51 -26.77 -4.16 25.77
CA SER A 51 -25.80 -3.93 24.68
C SER A 51 -26.43 -3.70 23.29
N GLY A 52 -27.77 -3.73 23.18
CA GLY A 52 -28.46 -3.59 21.89
C GLY A 52 -28.14 -4.69 20.87
N SER A 53 -27.61 -5.83 21.34
CA SER A 53 -27.12 -6.91 20.47
C SER A 53 -28.27 -7.84 20.04
N LEU A 54 -28.35 -8.14 18.73
CA LEU A 54 -29.33 -9.08 18.18
C LEU A 54 -29.19 -10.45 18.87
N PHE A 55 -30.29 -10.96 19.44
CA PHE A 55 -30.42 -12.17 20.27
C PHE A 55 -29.78 -13.46 19.71
N THR A 56 -29.46 -13.50 18.41
CA THR A 56 -28.87 -14.66 17.72
C THR A 56 -27.79 -14.17 16.77
N GLN A 57 -26.61 -13.89 17.31
CA GLN A 57 -25.40 -13.69 16.49
C GLN A 57 -24.57 -14.97 16.49
N THR A 58 -24.20 -15.43 15.30
CA THR A 58 -23.37 -16.61 15.10
C THR A 58 -21.91 -16.16 15.06
N LEU A 59 -21.07 -16.78 15.88
CA LEU A 59 -19.63 -16.58 15.80
C LEU A 59 -19.13 -17.28 14.54
N GLU A 60 -18.69 -16.50 13.56
CA GLU A 60 -18.05 -17.03 12.36
C GLU A 60 -16.56 -16.71 12.43
N THR A 61 -15.74 -17.72 12.22
CA THR A 61 -14.29 -17.61 12.41
C THR A 61 -13.56 -17.42 11.09
N ASP A 62 -14.21 -17.74 9.97
CA ASP A 62 -13.69 -17.50 8.63
C ASP A 62 -14.68 -16.70 7.77
N HIS A 63 -14.40 -15.41 7.60
CA HIS A 63 -15.16 -14.53 6.71
C HIS A 63 -14.51 -14.38 5.33
N SER A 64 -13.57 -15.24 4.95
CA SER A 64 -12.83 -15.11 3.69
C SER A 64 -13.76 -15.17 2.47
N ASP A 65 -14.79 -16.01 2.52
CA ASP A 65 -15.77 -16.12 1.44
C ASP A 65 -16.61 -14.85 1.31
N LEU A 66 -17.14 -14.34 2.43
CA LEU A 66 -17.90 -13.08 2.46
C LEU A 66 -17.04 -11.91 1.96
N LEU A 67 -15.78 -11.83 2.40
CA LEU A 67 -14.87 -10.79 1.95
C LEU A 67 -14.59 -10.92 0.44
N GLY A 68 -14.43 -12.14 -0.06
CA GLY A 68 -14.32 -12.42 -1.50
C GLY A 68 -15.54 -11.99 -2.29
N GLU A 69 -16.76 -12.16 -1.75
CA GLU A 69 -18.00 -11.68 -2.34
C GLU A 69 -18.03 -10.16 -2.43
N VAL A 70 -17.74 -9.47 -1.32
CA VAL A 70 -17.71 -8.01 -1.25
C VAL A 70 -16.69 -7.44 -2.24
N LEU A 71 -15.51 -8.06 -2.37
CA LEU A 71 -14.51 -7.61 -3.32
C LEU A 71 -14.94 -7.83 -4.78
N ARG A 72 -15.64 -8.93 -5.06
CA ARG A 72 -16.24 -9.14 -6.39
C ARG A 72 -17.31 -8.09 -6.69
N ASP A 73 -18.09 -7.68 -5.69
CA ASP A 73 -19.05 -6.59 -5.84
C ASP A 73 -18.36 -5.25 -6.13
N TYR A 74 -17.30 -4.91 -5.40
CA TYR A 74 -16.47 -3.75 -5.71
C TYR A 74 -16.00 -3.76 -7.17
N TRP A 75 -15.50 -4.91 -7.61
CA TRP A 75 -15.01 -5.08 -8.98
C TRP A 75 -16.13 -4.92 -10.02
N ARG A 76 -17.33 -5.47 -9.77
CA ARG A 76 -18.50 -5.31 -10.66
C ARG A 76 -18.99 -3.87 -10.72
N LEU A 77 -18.98 -3.16 -9.59
CA LEU A 77 -19.48 -1.79 -9.50
C LEU A 77 -18.52 -0.78 -10.12
N PHE A 78 -17.21 -0.93 -9.88
CA PHE A 78 -16.24 0.09 -10.24
C PHE A 78 -15.33 -0.29 -11.39
N CYS A 79 -14.94 -1.57 -11.54
CA CYS A 79 -13.99 -1.98 -12.57
C CYS A 79 -14.69 -2.40 -13.88
N TYR A 80 -15.83 -3.10 -13.83
CA TYR A 80 -16.55 -3.51 -15.05
C TYR A 80 -17.03 -2.34 -15.94
N PRO A 81 -17.49 -1.21 -15.39
CA PRO A 81 -17.89 -0.07 -16.23
C PRO A 81 -16.71 0.70 -16.83
N MET A 82 -15.47 0.41 -16.43
CA MET A 82 -14.30 1.13 -16.92
C MET A 82 -14.03 0.84 -18.40
N HIS A 83 -13.49 1.84 -19.10
CA HIS A 83 -13.04 1.73 -20.47
C HIS A 83 -11.75 2.53 -20.70
N GLY A 84 -11.09 2.31 -21.84
CA GLY A 84 -9.88 3.04 -22.24
C GLY A 84 -8.71 2.88 -21.25
N ASP A 85 -7.99 3.98 -21.03
CA ASP A 85 -6.77 4.02 -20.20
C ASP A 85 -7.00 3.49 -18.78
N ALA A 86 -8.16 3.78 -18.17
CA ALA A 86 -8.47 3.30 -16.82
C ALA A 86 -8.59 1.77 -16.76
N LEU A 87 -9.31 1.16 -17.71
CA LEU A 87 -9.44 -0.29 -17.77
C LEU A 87 -8.09 -0.95 -18.06
N ASN A 88 -7.30 -0.39 -18.99
CA ASN A 88 -5.97 -0.90 -19.31
C ASN A 88 -5.04 -0.88 -18.08
N TRP A 89 -5.09 0.22 -17.31
CA TRP A 89 -4.33 0.35 -16.08
C TRP A 89 -4.76 -0.69 -15.04
N VAL A 90 -6.07 -0.88 -14.78
CA VAL A 90 -6.56 -1.89 -13.83
C VAL A 90 -6.13 -3.30 -14.25
N ARG A 91 -6.22 -3.63 -15.55
CA ARG A 91 -5.79 -4.94 -16.06
C ARG A 91 -4.30 -5.19 -15.86
N ALA A 92 -3.46 -4.18 -16.10
CA ALA A 92 -2.01 -4.29 -15.96
C ALA A 92 -1.56 -4.37 -14.50
N ASN A 93 -2.21 -3.65 -13.59
CA ASN A 93 -1.74 -3.50 -12.21
C ASN A 93 -2.43 -4.44 -11.22
N TRP A 94 -3.71 -4.73 -11.42
CA TRP A 94 -4.51 -5.48 -10.45
C TRP A 94 -4.87 -6.88 -10.90
N SER A 95 -4.92 -7.14 -12.22
CA SER A 95 -5.19 -8.43 -12.87
C SER A 95 -6.55 -9.10 -12.57
N GLY A 96 -7.17 -8.86 -11.41
CA GLY A 96 -8.47 -9.39 -11.02
C GLY A 96 -8.75 -9.23 -9.52
N PRO A 97 -9.99 -9.54 -9.07
CA PRO A 97 -10.38 -9.40 -7.67
C PRO A 97 -9.55 -10.29 -6.74
N ALA A 98 -9.20 -11.52 -7.13
CA ALA A 98 -8.41 -12.41 -6.29
C ALA A 98 -7.01 -11.86 -5.95
N ALA A 99 -6.36 -11.18 -6.91
CA ALA A 99 -5.05 -10.56 -6.72
C ALA A 99 -5.13 -9.23 -5.93
N LEU A 100 -6.27 -8.55 -5.99
CA LEU A 100 -6.51 -7.31 -5.24
C LEU A 100 -6.79 -7.57 -3.75
N LEU A 101 -7.39 -8.72 -3.42
CA LEU A 101 -7.81 -9.08 -2.06
C LEU A 101 -6.73 -8.91 -0.97
N PRO A 102 -5.51 -9.50 -1.09
CA PRO A 102 -4.50 -9.36 -0.06
C PRO A 102 -4.03 -7.91 0.13
N ARG A 103 -4.01 -7.12 -0.95
CA ARG A 103 -3.60 -5.70 -0.93
C ARG A 103 -4.62 -4.84 -0.21
N VAL A 104 -5.90 -5.07 -0.48
CA VAL A 104 -7.03 -4.39 0.20
C VAL A 104 -7.07 -4.78 1.68
N ARG A 105 -6.95 -6.07 1.99
CA ARG A 105 -6.97 -6.57 3.38
C ARG A 105 -5.85 -5.97 4.24
N ALA A 106 -4.67 -5.76 3.65
CA ALA A 106 -3.53 -5.16 4.36
C ALA A 106 -3.77 -3.70 4.81
N LEU A 107 -4.77 -3.01 4.24
CA LEU A 107 -5.13 -1.64 4.61
C LEU A 107 -6.31 -1.56 5.59
N PHE A 108 -6.89 -2.70 6.00
CA PHE A 108 -7.95 -2.72 6.99
C PHE A 108 -7.47 -2.15 8.33
N GLY A 109 -8.32 -1.37 8.99
CA GLY A 109 -7.99 -0.65 10.23
C GLY A 109 -7.14 0.61 10.05
N SER A 110 -6.57 0.83 8.86
CA SER A 110 -5.76 2.02 8.55
C SER A 110 -6.48 3.02 7.65
N SER A 111 -7.57 2.61 6.98
CA SER A 111 -8.32 3.46 6.06
C SER A 111 -9.14 4.51 6.79
N ARG A 112 -8.57 5.71 6.91
CA ARG A 112 -9.34 6.94 7.06
C ARG A 112 -10.31 7.05 5.87
N ALA A 113 -11.47 7.68 6.07
CA ALA A 113 -12.33 8.01 4.93
C ALA A 113 -11.51 8.80 3.90
N PRO A 114 -11.46 8.37 2.63
CA PRO A 114 -10.71 9.08 1.61
C PRO A 114 -11.26 10.49 1.48
N GLU A 115 -10.40 11.47 1.22
CA GLU A 115 -10.80 12.89 1.16
C GLU A 115 -11.91 13.14 0.14
N ASN A 116 -11.98 12.32 -0.92
CA ASN A 116 -12.96 12.41 -1.99
C ASN A 116 -13.77 11.13 -2.15
N VAL A 117 -14.63 10.80 -1.17
CA VAL A 117 -15.52 9.60 -1.21
C VAL A 117 -16.42 9.56 -2.45
N GLU A 118 -16.76 10.72 -3.03
CA GLU A 118 -17.64 10.82 -4.19
C GLU A 118 -16.92 10.53 -5.53
N GLN A 119 -15.60 10.59 -5.55
CA GLN A 119 -14.84 10.32 -6.77
C GLN A 119 -14.80 8.82 -7.05
N THR A 120 -15.07 8.45 -8.30
CA THR A 120 -14.96 7.05 -8.72
C THR A 120 -13.50 6.65 -8.93
N PRO A 121 -13.15 5.36 -8.72
CA PRO A 121 -11.86 4.80 -9.13
C PRO A 121 -11.48 5.13 -10.57
N ALA A 122 -12.44 5.10 -11.50
CA ALA A 122 -12.21 5.40 -12.90
C ALA A 122 -11.73 6.84 -13.11
N SER A 123 -12.39 7.82 -12.48
CA SER A 123 -11.99 9.23 -12.57
C SER A 123 -10.65 9.50 -11.90
N MET A 124 -10.37 8.85 -10.77
CA MET A 124 -9.07 8.96 -10.09
C MET A 124 -7.92 8.47 -10.98
N ILE A 125 -8.11 7.30 -11.62
CA ILE A 125 -7.13 6.75 -12.56
C ILE A 125 -6.93 7.69 -13.76
N GLN A 126 -8.02 8.16 -14.38
CA GLN A 126 -7.93 9.03 -15.54
C GLN A 126 -7.23 10.35 -15.23
N ALA A 127 -7.57 11.01 -14.12
CA ALA A 127 -6.94 12.25 -13.70
C ALA A 127 -5.43 12.05 -13.46
N CYS A 128 -5.05 10.98 -12.75
CA CYS A 128 -3.66 10.68 -12.47
C CYS A 128 -2.87 10.33 -13.75
N LEU A 129 -3.45 9.56 -14.68
CA LEU A 129 -2.81 9.24 -15.97
C LEU A 129 -2.70 10.47 -16.88
N LEU A 130 -3.60 11.44 -16.77
CA LEU A 130 -3.49 12.71 -17.48
C LEU A 130 -2.37 13.56 -16.89
N GLU A 131 -2.32 13.71 -15.57
CA GLU A 131 -1.25 14.42 -14.85
C GLU A 131 0.12 13.80 -15.16
N ARG A 132 0.21 12.46 -15.14
CA ARG A 132 1.42 11.71 -15.51
C ARG A 132 1.89 12.04 -16.92
N ARG A 133 1.00 12.06 -17.90
CA ARG A 133 1.32 12.40 -19.29
C ARG A 133 1.80 13.85 -19.42
N GLN A 134 1.16 14.78 -18.71
CA GLN A 134 1.55 16.19 -18.71
C GLN A 134 2.94 16.38 -18.08
N ALA A 135 3.20 15.77 -16.92
CA ALA A 135 4.50 15.81 -16.26
C ALA A 135 5.59 15.19 -17.15
N LEU A 136 5.32 14.05 -17.79
CA LEU A 136 6.25 13.41 -18.72
C LEU A 136 6.53 14.28 -19.96
N ALA A 137 5.51 14.90 -20.55
CA ALA A 137 5.67 15.79 -21.69
C ALA A 137 6.53 17.02 -21.33
N GLN A 138 6.32 17.61 -20.15
CA GLN A 138 7.15 18.70 -19.65
C GLN A 138 8.61 18.25 -19.47
N LEU A 139 8.82 17.05 -18.91
CA LEU A 139 10.15 16.47 -18.78
C LEU A 139 10.83 16.24 -20.13
N LYS A 140 10.11 15.75 -21.15
CA LYS A 140 10.64 15.46 -22.49
C LYS A 140 10.93 16.68 -23.34
N THR A 141 10.14 17.75 -23.18
CA THR A 141 10.16 18.95 -24.03
C THR A 141 11.58 19.49 -24.31
N PRO A 142 12.42 19.76 -23.31
CA PRO A 142 13.76 20.30 -23.57
C PRO A 142 14.71 19.28 -24.22
N TRP A 143 14.49 17.97 -23.99
CA TRP A 143 15.35 16.91 -24.54
C TRP A 143 15.23 16.72 -26.05
N LEU A 144 14.14 17.22 -26.66
CA LEU A 144 14.00 17.28 -28.12
C LEU A 144 15.14 18.04 -28.79
N GLN A 145 15.66 19.08 -28.13
CA GLN A 145 16.77 19.89 -28.64
C GLN A 145 18.08 19.54 -27.93
N TRP A 146 18.04 19.36 -26.61
CA TRP A 146 19.24 19.12 -25.81
C TRP A 146 19.99 17.85 -26.19
N ALA A 147 19.28 16.77 -26.56
CA ALA A 147 19.94 15.52 -26.96
C ALA A 147 20.79 15.72 -28.22
N GLN A 148 20.28 16.46 -29.21
CA GLN A 148 21.03 16.79 -30.43
C GLN A 148 22.21 17.73 -30.13
N GLN A 149 21.97 18.79 -29.34
CA GLN A 149 23.01 19.77 -28.99
C GLN A 149 24.18 19.12 -28.24
N LEU A 150 23.90 18.30 -27.21
CA LEU A 150 24.93 17.59 -26.48
C LEU A 150 25.69 16.58 -27.35
N ARG A 151 24.98 15.89 -28.26
CA ARG A 151 25.63 14.99 -29.23
C ARG A 151 26.64 15.74 -30.09
N GLU A 152 26.24 16.89 -30.64
CA GLU A 152 27.11 17.72 -31.48
C GLU A 152 28.33 18.24 -30.69
N ILE A 153 28.13 18.69 -29.46
CA ILE A 153 29.21 19.10 -28.55
C ILE A 153 30.21 17.96 -28.33
N CYS A 154 29.71 16.74 -28.07
CA CYS A 154 30.57 15.57 -27.87
C CYS A 154 31.38 15.23 -29.13
N LEU A 155 30.73 15.23 -30.30
CA LEU A 155 31.38 14.95 -31.58
C LEU A 155 32.47 15.99 -31.91
N GLN A 156 32.18 17.27 -31.72
CA GLN A 156 33.14 18.35 -31.93
C GLN A 156 34.33 18.23 -30.96
N ALA A 157 34.08 17.91 -29.69
CA ALA A 157 35.15 17.75 -28.71
C ALA A 157 36.06 16.55 -29.00
N VAL A 158 35.49 15.44 -29.51
CA VAL A 158 36.27 14.29 -29.99
C VAL A 158 37.12 14.70 -31.20
N ALA A 159 36.54 15.39 -32.19
CA ALA A 159 37.25 15.85 -33.38
C ALA A 159 38.39 16.83 -33.05
N ALA A 160 38.14 17.75 -32.11
CA ALA A 160 39.12 18.73 -31.61
C ALA A 160 40.14 18.13 -30.60
N LYS A 161 40.02 16.84 -30.25
CA LYS A 161 40.84 16.15 -29.24
C LYS A 161 40.80 16.80 -27.84
N ALA A 162 39.74 17.55 -27.54
CA ALA A 162 39.51 18.23 -26.26
C ALA A 162 39.13 17.26 -25.12
N VAL A 163 38.76 16.03 -25.46
CA VAL A 163 38.42 14.95 -24.51
C VAL A 163 39.46 13.83 -24.51
N ASP A 164 39.48 13.04 -23.44
CA ASP A 164 40.17 11.76 -23.40
C ASP A 164 39.42 10.74 -24.27
N GLY A 165 39.98 10.44 -25.43
CA GLY A 165 39.41 9.47 -26.39
C GLY A 165 39.37 8.02 -25.89
N ARG A 166 39.92 7.70 -24.71
CA ARG A 166 39.68 6.40 -24.04
C ARG A 166 38.36 6.41 -23.26
N LYS A 167 37.99 7.56 -22.69
CA LYS A 167 36.78 7.75 -21.88
C LYS A 167 35.57 8.19 -22.69
N MET A 168 35.79 8.97 -23.75
CA MET A 168 34.74 9.54 -24.60
C MET A 168 34.93 9.08 -26.05
N GLN A 169 34.19 8.05 -26.45
CA GLN A 169 34.18 7.52 -27.82
C GLN A 169 32.77 7.53 -28.37
N ALA A 170 32.61 7.90 -29.65
CA ALA A 170 31.31 7.99 -30.31
C ALA A 170 30.47 6.71 -30.13
N ARG A 171 31.10 5.53 -30.28
CA ARG A 171 30.43 4.23 -30.08
C ARG A 171 29.76 4.03 -28.72
N TYR A 172 30.17 4.77 -27.68
CA TYR A 172 29.59 4.66 -26.33
C TYR A 172 28.50 5.70 -26.09
N PHE A 173 28.72 6.96 -26.48
CA PHE A 173 27.77 8.04 -26.18
C PHE A 173 26.68 8.22 -27.25
N GLU A 174 26.94 7.88 -28.52
CA GLU A 174 25.93 8.01 -29.57
C GLU A 174 24.67 7.17 -29.29
N PRO A 175 24.77 5.90 -28.86
CA PRO A 175 23.57 5.14 -28.47
C PRO A 175 22.76 5.79 -27.35
N TRP A 176 23.40 6.53 -26.43
CA TRP A 176 22.68 7.24 -25.37
C TRP A 176 21.89 8.42 -25.93
N PHE A 177 22.48 9.21 -26.83
CA PHE A 177 21.77 10.33 -27.46
C PHE A 177 20.68 9.87 -28.43
N GLU A 178 20.88 8.77 -29.16
CA GLU A 178 19.82 8.17 -29.98
C GLU A 178 18.62 7.73 -29.13
N LYS A 179 18.88 7.07 -27.99
CA LYS A 179 17.83 6.71 -27.03
C LYS A 179 17.11 7.93 -26.44
N LEU A 180 17.85 8.98 -26.07
CA LEU A 180 17.27 10.22 -25.55
C LEU A 180 16.38 10.91 -26.59
N SER A 181 16.87 11.04 -27.83
CA SER A 181 16.11 11.64 -28.92
C SER A 181 14.86 10.83 -29.25
N ALA A 182 14.96 9.50 -29.31
CA ALA A 182 13.81 8.63 -29.54
C ALA A 182 12.77 8.75 -28.41
N TRP A 183 13.22 8.74 -27.15
CA TRP A 183 12.35 8.90 -25.98
C TRP A 183 11.67 10.28 -25.94
N ALA A 184 12.40 11.34 -26.25
CA ALA A 184 11.86 12.70 -26.26
C ALA A 184 10.84 12.91 -27.39
N ALA A 185 11.06 12.30 -28.56
CA ALA A 185 10.21 12.45 -29.73
C ALA A 185 8.94 11.60 -29.70
N ASP A 186 8.95 10.45 -29.03
CA ASP A 186 7.79 9.56 -28.91
C ASP A 186 7.03 9.83 -27.61
N GLU A 187 5.84 10.45 -27.71
CA GLU A 187 4.99 10.74 -26.55
C GLU A 187 4.58 9.48 -25.77
N SER A 188 4.43 8.34 -26.45
CA SER A 188 3.99 7.07 -25.85
C SER A 188 5.07 6.36 -25.03
N LEU A 189 6.34 6.71 -25.26
CA LEU A 189 7.48 6.01 -24.68
C LEU A 189 7.80 6.56 -23.27
N GLU A 190 7.21 5.97 -22.23
CA GLU A 190 7.38 6.47 -20.86
C GLU A 190 8.74 6.13 -20.23
N GLN A 191 9.32 4.99 -20.60
CA GLN A 191 10.51 4.44 -19.96
C GLN A 191 11.79 4.88 -20.68
N LEU A 192 12.77 5.37 -19.93
CA LEU A 192 14.11 5.68 -20.45
C LEU A 192 15.15 4.86 -19.69
N ASP A 193 15.94 4.08 -20.43
CA ASP A 193 17.10 3.38 -19.89
C ASP A 193 18.38 3.68 -20.68
N LEU A 194 19.26 4.44 -20.03
CA LEU A 194 20.59 4.81 -20.54
C LEU A 194 21.72 3.99 -19.91
N GLY A 195 21.43 3.10 -18.95
CA GLY A 195 22.45 2.41 -18.15
C GLY A 195 23.44 3.41 -17.53
N THR A 196 24.74 3.24 -17.82
CA THR A 196 25.79 4.16 -17.35
C THR A 196 25.68 5.59 -17.91
N GLY A 197 24.83 5.83 -18.91
CA GLY A 197 24.57 7.17 -19.44
C GLY A 197 23.98 8.12 -18.40
N PHE A 198 23.18 7.63 -17.45
CA PHE A 198 22.63 8.46 -16.35
C PHE A 198 23.71 9.04 -15.43
N THR A 199 24.85 8.36 -15.29
CA THR A 199 25.97 8.85 -14.46
C THR A 199 27.01 9.59 -15.30
N ARG A 200 27.14 9.24 -16.60
CA ARG A 200 28.15 9.80 -17.50
C ARG A 200 27.72 11.09 -18.19
N LEU A 201 26.43 11.27 -18.46
CA LEU A 201 25.88 12.49 -19.09
C LEU A 201 25.54 13.56 -18.04
N THR A 202 26.44 13.76 -17.08
CA THR A 202 26.33 14.73 -15.98
C THR A 202 27.53 15.68 -16.01
N PRO A 203 27.51 16.82 -15.29
CA PRO A 203 28.67 17.70 -15.17
C PRO A 203 29.91 16.96 -14.67
N ASP A 204 29.76 16.11 -13.64
CA ASP A 204 30.85 15.30 -13.10
C ASP A 204 31.38 14.29 -14.12
N GLY A 205 30.47 13.59 -14.81
CA GLY A 205 30.83 12.63 -15.85
C GLY A 205 31.56 13.26 -17.03
N PHE A 206 31.19 14.48 -17.41
CA PHE A 206 31.88 15.27 -18.43
C PHE A 206 33.23 15.78 -17.94
N ALA A 207 33.32 16.28 -16.71
CA ALA A 207 34.57 16.75 -16.11
C ALA A 207 35.65 15.65 -16.07
N GLU A 208 35.26 14.38 -15.81
CA GLU A 208 36.21 13.26 -15.84
C GLU A 208 36.78 12.97 -17.24
N ALA A 209 36.04 13.33 -18.30
CA ALA A 209 36.38 13.02 -19.69
C ALA A 209 37.02 14.18 -20.43
N TRP A 210 36.77 15.43 -20.02
CA TRP A 210 37.35 16.63 -20.62
C TRP A 210 38.78 16.88 -20.13
N LYS A 211 39.67 17.33 -21.04
CA LYS A 211 41.07 17.68 -20.70
C LYS A 211 41.23 19.11 -20.17
N GLY A 212 40.13 19.86 -20.06
CA GLY A 212 40.07 21.25 -19.63
C GLY A 212 38.68 21.54 -19.07
N GLU A 213 38.18 22.76 -19.23
CA GLU A 213 36.83 23.10 -18.78
C GLU A 213 35.77 22.35 -19.61
N PRO A 214 34.89 21.55 -18.96
CA PRO A 214 33.80 20.89 -19.64
C PRO A 214 32.74 21.91 -20.09
N PRO A 215 31.97 21.60 -21.15
CA PRO A 215 30.89 22.47 -21.59
C PRO A 215 29.82 22.58 -20.50
N GLN A 216 29.34 23.81 -20.28
CA GLN A 216 28.17 24.05 -19.45
C GLN A 216 26.92 23.91 -20.32
N HIS A 217 26.00 23.04 -19.91
CA HIS A 217 24.75 22.83 -20.65
C HIS A 217 23.64 22.40 -19.68
N PRO A 218 22.44 23.03 -19.70
CA PRO A 218 21.36 22.75 -18.75
C PRO A 218 20.94 21.26 -18.69
N ALA A 219 21.07 20.55 -19.80
CA ALA A 219 20.78 19.12 -19.85
C ALA A 219 21.69 18.24 -18.99
N LEU A 220 22.94 18.65 -18.76
CA LEU A 220 23.86 17.91 -17.88
C LEU A 220 23.36 18.02 -16.43
N ASP A 221 22.98 19.22 -16.00
CA ASP A 221 22.39 19.44 -14.67
C ASP A 221 21.05 18.69 -14.53
N ALA A 222 20.20 18.74 -15.57
CA ALA A 222 18.93 18.04 -15.59
C ALA A 222 19.07 16.51 -15.54
N MET A 223 20.18 15.94 -16.04
CA MET A 223 20.40 14.50 -16.02
C MET A 223 20.47 13.92 -14.59
N HIS A 224 21.01 14.66 -13.62
CA HIS A 224 21.03 14.23 -12.22
C HIS A 224 19.63 13.95 -11.66
N GLY A 225 18.67 14.80 -12.02
CA GLY A 225 17.29 14.69 -11.56
C GLY A 225 16.40 13.81 -12.45
N LEU A 226 16.81 13.52 -13.68
CA LEU A 226 15.93 12.88 -14.68
C LEU A 226 15.42 11.51 -14.22
N LYS A 227 16.29 10.64 -13.70
CA LYS A 227 15.89 9.30 -13.24
C LYS A 227 14.91 9.39 -12.06
N ALA A 228 15.22 10.24 -11.08
CA ALA A 228 14.36 10.46 -9.92
C ALA A 228 13.00 11.06 -10.33
N ALA A 229 12.99 12.01 -11.28
CA ALA A 229 11.77 12.62 -11.79
C ALA A 229 10.89 11.62 -12.55
N LEU A 230 11.49 10.71 -13.34
CA LEU A 230 10.78 9.62 -14.00
C LEU A 230 10.19 8.61 -13.00
N ASP A 231 10.94 8.28 -11.95
CA ASP A 231 10.49 7.35 -10.90
C ASP A 231 9.42 7.97 -9.99
N ALA A 232 9.43 9.30 -9.84
CA ALA A 232 8.46 10.07 -9.04
C ALA A 232 7.19 10.47 -9.81
N LEU A 233 7.06 10.07 -11.08
CA LEU A 233 5.84 10.32 -11.86
C LEU A 233 4.61 9.74 -11.14
N PRO A 234 3.48 10.46 -11.12
CA PRO A 234 2.32 10.05 -10.33
C PRO A 234 1.78 8.69 -10.79
N THR A 235 1.29 7.92 -9.83
CA THR A 235 0.72 6.59 -10.04
C THR A 235 -0.66 6.49 -9.39
N PRO A 236 -1.67 5.93 -10.07
CA PRO A 236 -3.02 5.80 -9.50
C PRO A 236 -3.11 4.85 -8.29
N ASP A 237 -2.11 3.97 -8.11
CA ASP A 237 -2.25 2.77 -7.28
C ASP A 237 -2.62 3.04 -5.83
N ALA A 238 -1.94 3.99 -5.16
CA ALA A 238 -2.21 4.29 -3.76
C ALA A 238 -3.64 4.80 -3.52
N ALA A 239 -4.06 5.83 -4.26
CA ALA A 239 -5.38 6.44 -4.10
C ALA A 239 -6.52 5.48 -4.42
N VAL A 240 -6.37 4.69 -5.49
CA VAL A 240 -7.42 3.75 -5.92
C VAL A 240 -7.49 2.54 -4.97
N LEU A 241 -6.35 2.11 -4.41
CA LEU A 241 -6.31 1.05 -3.40
C LEU A 241 -6.90 1.50 -2.07
N GLU A 242 -6.68 2.74 -1.66
CA GLU A 242 -7.30 3.33 -0.47
C GLU A 242 -8.83 3.41 -0.62
N HIS A 243 -9.31 3.86 -1.78
CA HIS A 243 -10.75 3.83 -2.10
C HIS A 243 -11.32 2.40 -2.02
N ALA A 244 -10.62 1.42 -2.60
CA ALA A 244 -11.03 0.02 -2.55
C ALA A 244 -11.09 -0.50 -1.11
N ALA A 245 -10.06 -0.24 -0.30
CA ALA A 245 -10.01 -0.67 1.08
C ALA A 245 -11.11 -0.06 1.94
N TYR A 246 -11.36 1.24 1.79
CA TYR A 246 -12.44 1.93 2.50
C TYR A 246 -13.82 1.38 2.10
N TRP A 247 -14.10 1.27 0.81
CA TRP A 247 -15.41 0.78 0.33
C TRP A 247 -15.65 -0.68 0.74
N VAL A 248 -14.65 -1.54 0.53
CA VAL A 248 -14.74 -2.97 0.87
C VAL A 248 -14.89 -3.17 2.37
N SER A 249 -14.12 -2.45 3.19
CA SER A 249 -14.25 -2.52 4.66
C SER A 249 -15.66 -2.14 5.11
N LYS A 250 -16.18 -1.00 4.64
CA LYS A 250 -17.53 -0.56 5.00
C LYS A 250 -18.61 -1.58 4.59
N ARG A 251 -18.53 -2.05 3.34
CA ARG A 251 -19.49 -3.00 2.78
C ARG A 251 -19.41 -4.37 3.49
N PHE A 252 -18.21 -4.79 3.86
CA PHE A 252 -17.96 -6.01 4.61
C PHE A 252 -18.58 -5.94 6.02
N GLU A 253 -18.43 -4.82 6.72
CA GLU A 253 -19.09 -4.60 8.02
C GLU A 253 -20.62 -4.53 7.91
N GLU A 254 -21.17 -3.98 6.83
CA GLU A 254 -22.61 -4.00 6.56
C GLU A 254 -23.14 -5.43 6.34
N GLU A 255 -22.44 -6.25 5.53
CA GLU A 255 -22.87 -7.61 5.26
C GLU A 255 -22.72 -8.53 6.49
N LYS A 256 -21.65 -8.40 7.30
CA LYS A 256 -21.53 -9.10 8.59
C LYS A 256 -22.73 -8.79 9.50
N ARG A 257 -23.07 -7.50 9.64
CA ARG A 257 -24.23 -7.05 10.43
C ARG A 257 -25.54 -7.62 9.89
N ARG A 258 -25.72 -7.62 8.56
CA ARG A 258 -26.91 -8.18 7.91
C ARG A 258 -27.07 -9.68 8.14
N ARG A 259 -25.95 -10.43 8.14
CA ARG A 259 -25.94 -11.88 8.41
C ARG A 259 -25.98 -12.23 9.91
N ALA A 260 -25.97 -11.22 10.79
CA ALA A 260 -25.78 -11.39 12.23
C ALA A 260 -24.53 -12.24 12.56
N GLU A 261 -23.49 -12.14 11.73
CA GLU A 261 -22.20 -12.79 11.92
C GLU A 261 -21.25 -11.85 12.70
N MET A 262 -20.45 -12.42 13.59
CA MET A 262 -19.41 -11.69 14.31
C MET A 262 -18.07 -12.43 14.26
N GLY A 263 -17.00 -11.67 14.04
CA GLY A 263 -15.64 -12.13 14.27
C GLY A 263 -15.17 -11.87 15.70
N PHE A 264 -14.02 -12.42 16.05
CA PHE A 264 -13.41 -12.24 17.37
C PHE A 264 -13.06 -10.77 17.69
N ASP A 265 -12.51 -10.04 16.73
CA ASP A 265 -12.16 -8.62 16.89
C ASP A 265 -13.41 -7.73 17.05
N ASP A 266 -14.52 -8.10 16.39
CA ASP A 266 -15.79 -7.39 16.50
C ASP A 266 -16.37 -7.48 17.92
N MET A 267 -16.13 -8.60 18.63
CA MET A 267 -16.59 -8.76 20.01
C MET A 267 -15.89 -7.79 20.98
N LEU A 268 -14.58 -7.54 20.77
CA LEU A 268 -13.82 -6.60 21.58
C LEU A 268 -14.30 -5.16 21.35
N LEU A 269 -14.44 -4.76 20.07
CA LEU A 269 -14.89 -3.41 19.71
C LEU A 269 -16.32 -3.12 20.19
N ARG A 270 -17.21 -4.10 20.14
CA ARG A 270 -18.59 -3.93 20.62
C ARG A 270 -18.69 -3.88 22.13
N LEU A 271 -17.89 -4.67 22.83
CA LEU A 271 -17.86 -4.60 24.29
C LEU A 271 -17.33 -3.23 24.74
N ASP A 272 -16.27 -2.72 24.11
CA ASP A 272 -15.76 -1.38 24.38
C ASP A 272 -16.82 -0.30 24.10
N ALA A 273 -17.48 -0.35 22.93
CA ALA A 273 -18.56 0.57 22.60
C ALA A 273 -19.75 0.50 23.59
N ALA A 274 -20.12 -0.70 24.07
CA ALA A 274 -21.18 -0.86 25.05
C ALA A 274 -20.79 -0.30 26.43
N LEU A 275 -19.52 -0.48 26.85
CA LEU A 275 -19.00 0.08 28.10
C LEU A 275 -18.87 1.62 28.06
N GLN A 276 -18.72 2.21 26.87
CA GLN A 276 -18.64 3.67 26.66
C GLN A 276 -20.02 4.34 26.49
N ALA A 277 -21.09 3.56 26.33
CA ALA A 277 -22.44 4.06 26.07
C ALA A 277 -23.23 4.45 27.34
N ASP A 278 -22.60 4.36 28.52
CA ASP A 278 -23.12 4.79 29.83
C ASP A 278 -22.66 6.21 30.23
#